data_AF-A0A2V7J2C3-F1
#
_entry.id   AF-A0A2V7J2C3-F1
#
_cell.length_a   1.000
_cell.length_b   1.000
_cell.length_c   1.000
_cell.angle_alpha   90.00
_cell.angle_beta   90.00
_cell.angle_gamma   90.00
#
_symmetry.space_group_name_H-M   'P 1'
#
loop_
_entity.id
_entity.type
_entity.pdbx_description
1 polymer ?
#
loop_
_entity_poly.entity_id
_entity_poly.type
_entity_poly.pdbx_seq_one_letter_code
_entity_poly.pdbx_strand_id
1 'polypeptide(L)'
;MLVGCPGAPAYAQALFVRRAEVPRYPDLALAAGLVATIQVTVTVKEGAVTDATVLTATASGRFFQPSTLANIRTWEFDGGVDTSFVTTFSYELSGTVTEELENPRVELQLPFHVRVVGARVKPHVVREPIQPPNR
;
A
#
# COMPACT_ATOMS: atom_id res chain seq x y z
N MET A 1 18.37 24.72 -25.43
CA MET A 1 16.93 25.00 -25.54
C MET A 1 16.29 23.78 -26.19
N LEU A 2 15.55 22.98 -25.42
CA LEU A 2 14.83 21.83 -25.96
C LEU A 2 13.50 22.33 -26.51
N VAL A 3 13.30 22.14 -27.82
CA VAL A 3 12.10 22.52 -28.55
C VAL A 3 11.01 21.51 -28.20
N GLY A 4 10.02 21.92 -27.42
CA GLY A 4 8.79 21.14 -27.22
C GLY A 4 7.95 21.16 -28.49
N CYS A 5 7.60 19.99 -29.02
CA CYS A 5 6.69 19.87 -30.15
C CYS A 5 5.29 20.40 -29.79
N PRO A 6 4.71 21.32 -30.58
CA PRO A 6 3.33 21.74 -30.39
C PRO A 6 2.40 20.67 -30.96
N GLY A 7 1.56 20.06 -30.11
CA GLY A 7 0.53 19.12 -30.55
C GLY A 7 0.59 17.70 -29.97
N ALA A 8 1.47 17.43 -29.00
CA ALA A 8 1.34 16.19 -28.23
C ALA A 8 0.04 16.24 -27.40
N PRO A 9 -0.83 15.22 -27.45
CA PRO A 9 -2.00 15.16 -26.58
C PRO A 9 -1.55 15.22 -25.12
N ALA A 10 -2.32 15.89 -24.26
CA ALA A 10 -2.06 16.01 -22.82
C ALA A 10 -1.95 14.67 -22.06
N TYR A 11 -2.09 13.54 -22.74
CA TYR A 11 -1.93 12.17 -22.26
C TYR A 11 -0.48 11.67 -22.39
N ALA A 12 0.53 12.46 -22.06
CA ALA A 12 1.91 11.93 -21.98
C ALA A 12 2.84 12.78 -21.10
N GLN A 13 2.32 13.57 -20.17
CA GLN A 13 3.15 13.85 -19.01
C GLN A 13 3.32 12.52 -18.29
N ALA A 14 4.52 11.93 -18.40
CA ALA A 14 4.84 10.73 -17.65
C ALA A 14 4.52 11.01 -16.18
N LEU A 15 3.63 10.20 -15.60
CA LEU A 15 3.23 10.30 -14.19
C LEU A 15 4.44 9.91 -13.32
N PHE A 16 5.35 10.85 -13.14
CA PHE A 16 6.56 10.66 -12.39
C PHE A 16 6.31 11.02 -10.93
N VAL A 17 6.48 10.04 -10.05
CA VAL A 17 6.37 10.22 -8.61
C VAL A 17 7.73 10.66 -8.08
N ARG A 18 7.83 11.90 -7.59
CA ARG A 18 9.06 12.46 -7.02
C ARG A 18 9.28 12.04 -5.57
N ARG A 19 8.20 11.78 -4.83
CA ARG A 19 8.24 11.32 -3.44
C ARG A 19 7.05 10.41 -3.17
N ALA A 20 7.29 9.33 -2.44
CA ALA A 20 6.27 8.51 -1.83
C ALA A 20 6.86 7.86 -0.57
N GLU A 21 6.07 7.75 0.50
CA GLU A 21 6.49 6.95 1.63
C GLU A 21 6.37 5.45 1.30
N VAL A 22 7.21 4.64 1.94
CA VAL A 22 7.12 3.18 1.83
C VAL A 22 5.87 2.71 2.58
N PRO A 23 4.90 2.04 1.92
CA PRO A 23 3.70 1.54 2.58
C PRO A 23 4.04 0.45 3.58
N ARG A 24 3.25 0.39 4.64
CA ARG A 24 3.38 -0.64 5.69
C ARG A 24 2.27 -1.67 5.56
N TYR A 25 2.58 -2.89 5.99
CA TYR A 25 1.57 -3.90 6.24
C TYR A 25 0.81 -3.52 7.53
N PRO A 26 -0.53 -3.45 7.53
CA PRO A 26 -1.27 -3.15 8.76
C PRO A 26 -1.08 -4.26 9.81
N ASP A 27 -0.64 -3.90 11.02
CA ASP A 27 -0.27 -4.86 12.07
C ASP A 27 -1.42 -5.83 12.42
N LEU A 28 -2.65 -5.31 12.55
CA LEU A 28 -3.83 -6.13 12.84
C LEU A 28 -4.12 -7.13 11.71
N ALA A 29 -3.95 -6.71 10.45
CA ALA A 29 -4.18 -7.58 9.30
C ALA A 29 -3.07 -8.65 9.19
N LEU A 30 -1.83 -8.27 9.51
CA LEU A 30 -0.70 -9.19 9.55
C LEU A 30 -0.89 -10.27 10.62
N ALA A 31 -1.22 -9.85 11.85
CA ALA A 31 -1.48 -10.74 12.97
C ALA A 31 -2.67 -11.69 12.73
N ALA A 32 -3.69 -11.21 12.01
CA ALA A 32 -4.86 -12.02 11.62
C ALA A 32 -4.64 -12.87 10.34
N GLY A 33 -3.46 -12.80 9.72
CA GLY A 33 -3.16 -13.56 8.50
C GLY A 33 -4.03 -13.18 7.30
N LEU A 34 -4.51 -11.94 7.25
CA LEU A 34 -5.37 -11.45 6.17
C LEU A 34 -4.54 -11.06 4.95
N VAL A 35 -5.16 -11.05 3.77
CA VAL A 35 -4.60 -10.56 2.51
C VAL A 35 -5.65 -9.70 1.82
N ALA A 36 -5.23 -8.78 0.94
CA ALA A 36 -6.18 -7.97 0.20
C ALA A 36 -5.60 -7.40 -1.09
N THR A 37 -6.47 -7.25 -2.09
CA THR A 37 -6.26 -6.36 -3.22
C THR A 37 -7.22 -5.18 -3.11
N ILE A 38 -6.72 -3.95 -3.30
CA ILE A 38 -7.49 -2.71 -3.25
C ILE A 38 -7.17 -1.89 -4.50
N GLN A 39 -8.20 -1.43 -5.20
CA GLN A 39 -8.07 -0.44 -6.27
C GLN A 39 -8.57 0.92 -5.78
N VAL A 40 -7.77 1.95 -6.02
CA VAL A 40 -8.07 3.32 -5.59
C VAL A 40 -8.00 4.26 -6.79
N THR A 41 -9.04 5.05 -6.99
CA THR A 41 -9.02 6.21 -7.89
C THR A 41 -8.31 7.35 -7.17
N VAL A 42 -7.25 7.87 -7.77
CA VAL A 42 -6.42 8.94 -7.22
C VAL A 42 -6.55 10.16 -8.13
N THR A 43 -6.80 11.33 -7.55
CA THR A 43 -6.83 12.61 -8.25
C THR A 43 -5.66 13.47 -7.78
N VAL A 44 -4.87 13.93 -8.74
CA VAL A 44 -3.70 14.78 -8.52
C VAL A 44 -4.00 16.17 -9.10
N LYS A 45 -3.66 17.21 -8.34
CA LYS A 45 -3.66 18.60 -8.81
C LYS A 45 -2.38 19.29 -8.39
N GLU A 46 -1.78 20.03 -9.31
CA GLU A 46 -0.51 20.74 -9.13
C GLU A 46 0.61 19.81 -8.58
N GLY A 47 0.57 18.53 -8.94
CA GLY A 47 1.50 17.52 -8.45
C GLY A 47 1.24 16.97 -7.04
N ALA A 48 0.17 17.38 -6.36
CA ALA A 48 -0.24 16.85 -5.06
C ALA A 48 -1.50 15.97 -5.17
N VAL A 49 -1.56 14.88 -4.41
CA VAL A 49 -2.79 14.08 -4.31
C VAL A 49 -3.86 14.88 -3.55
N THR A 50 -4.98 15.16 -4.22
CA THR A 50 -6.11 15.93 -3.66
C THR A 50 -7.31 15.06 -3.30
N ASP A 51 -7.49 13.93 -3.99
CA ASP A 51 -8.50 12.93 -3.64
C ASP A 51 -7.95 11.51 -3.82
N ALA A 52 -8.44 10.60 -2.99
CA ALA A 52 -8.16 9.18 -3.10
C ALA A 52 -9.39 8.40 -2.61
N THR A 53 -10.08 7.73 -3.54
CA THR A 53 -11.33 7.02 -3.28
C THR A 53 -11.20 5.55 -3.68
N VAL A 54 -11.61 4.65 -2.78
CA VAL A 54 -11.58 3.20 -3.04
C VAL A 54 -12.62 2.85 -4.10
N LEU A 55 -12.16 2.25 -5.20
CA LEU A 55 -13.02 1.79 -6.30
C LEU A 55 -13.51 0.37 -6.02
N THR A 56 -12.59 -0.56 -5.76
CA THR A 56 -12.90 -1.94 -5.41
C THR A 56 -11.95 -2.45 -4.33
N ALA A 57 -12.42 -3.42 -3.54
CA ALA A 57 -11.58 -4.13 -2.60
C ALA A 57 -12.08 -5.55 -2.38
N THR A 58 -11.15 -6.47 -2.11
CA THR A 58 -11.48 -7.82 -1.61
C THR A 58 -12.21 -7.77 -0.27
N ALA A 59 -12.80 -8.89 0.18
CA ALA A 59 -13.59 -8.95 1.43
C ALA A 59 -12.83 -8.45 2.68
N SER A 60 -11.52 -8.72 2.76
CA SER A 60 -10.65 -8.26 3.85
C SER A 60 -10.14 -6.83 3.66
N GLY A 61 -10.42 -6.19 2.51
CA GLY A 61 -9.87 -4.89 2.14
C GLY A 61 -10.16 -3.77 3.14
N ARG A 62 -11.28 -3.84 3.87
CA ARG A 62 -11.61 -2.86 4.93
C ARG A 62 -10.53 -2.69 6.00
N PHE A 63 -9.71 -3.73 6.25
CA PHE A 63 -8.61 -3.69 7.21
C PHE A 63 -7.35 -3.00 6.68
N PHE A 64 -7.27 -2.79 5.36
CA PHE A 64 -6.11 -2.23 4.68
C PHE A 64 -6.38 -0.82 4.14
N GLN A 65 -7.64 -0.49 3.83
CA GLN A 65 -8.04 0.80 3.25
C GLN A 65 -7.47 2.03 3.98
N PRO A 66 -7.53 2.15 5.33
CA PRO A 66 -6.99 3.33 6.01
C PRO A 66 -5.50 3.53 5.74
N SER A 67 -4.71 2.45 5.83
CA SER A 67 -3.25 2.47 5.59
C SER A 67 -2.92 2.73 4.13
N THR A 68 -3.69 2.15 3.20
CA THR A 68 -3.54 2.39 1.75
C THR A 68 -3.78 3.86 1.41
N LEU A 69 -4.91 4.43 1.85
CA LEU A 69 -5.25 5.82 1.58
C LEU A 69 -4.27 6.80 2.25
N ALA A 70 -3.82 6.49 3.47
CA ALA A 70 -2.79 7.27 4.14
C ALA A 70 -1.48 7.27 3.35
N ASN A 71 -1.05 6.12 2.81
CA ASN A 71 0.17 6.06 1.99
C ASN A 71 0.03 6.84 0.67
N ILE A 72 -1.09 6.68 -0.05
CA ILE A 72 -1.33 7.40 -1.31
C ILE A 72 -1.26 8.92 -1.11
N ARG A 73 -1.75 9.43 0.02
CA ARG A 73 -1.68 10.87 0.35
C ARG A 73 -0.25 11.40 0.55
N THR A 74 0.74 10.53 0.74
CA THR A 74 2.15 10.92 0.82
C THR A 74 2.81 11.09 -0.55
N TRP A 75 2.11 10.71 -1.63
CA TRP A 75 2.66 10.76 -2.97
C TRP A 75 2.68 12.20 -3.48
N GLU A 76 3.84 12.60 -3.98
CA GLU A 76 4.05 13.87 -4.64
C GLU A 76 4.56 13.57 -6.06
N PHE A 77 3.97 14.23 -7.04
CA PHE A 77 4.32 14.18 -8.45
C PHE A 77 5.09 15.44 -8.84
N ASP A 78 5.66 15.44 -10.05
CA ASP A 78 6.23 16.65 -10.63
C ASP A 78 5.17 17.76 -10.74
N GLY A 79 5.63 19.01 -10.60
CA GLY A 79 4.77 20.18 -10.62
C GLY A 79 4.06 20.33 -11.98
N GLY A 80 2.77 20.68 -11.94
CA GLY A 80 1.94 20.86 -13.14
C GLY A 80 1.21 19.60 -13.62
N VAL A 81 1.30 18.49 -12.87
CA VAL A 81 0.48 17.30 -13.13
C VAL A 81 -0.92 17.50 -12.55
N ASP A 82 -1.91 17.56 -13.44
CA ASP A 82 -3.35 17.57 -13.13
C ASP A 82 -4.02 16.39 -13.82
N THR A 83 -4.36 15.34 -13.07
CA THR A 83 -4.94 14.12 -13.67
C THR A 83 -5.65 13.24 -12.65
N SER A 84 -6.29 12.17 -13.13
CA SER A 84 -6.79 11.09 -12.29
C SER A 84 -6.44 9.74 -12.89
N PHE A 85 -6.11 8.78 -12.04
CA PHE A 85 -5.75 7.42 -12.44
C PHE A 85 -6.16 6.40 -11.39
N VAL A 86 -6.13 5.12 -11.74
CA VAL A 86 -6.36 4.02 -10.79
C VAL A 86 -5.03 3.40 -10.40
N THR A 87 -4.83 3.22 -9.09
CA THR A 87 -3.70 2.46 -8.53
C THR A 87 -4.19 1.18 -7.88
N THR A 88 -3.39 0.12 -7.94
CA THR A 88 -3.69 -1.17 -7.30
C THR A 88 -2.69 -1.45 -6.19
N PHE A 89 -3.20 -1.70 -4.99
CA PHE A 89 -2.42 -2.19 -3.85
C PHE A 89 -2.70 -3.68 -3.63
N SER A 90 -1.62 -4.47 -3.58
CA SER A 90 -1.66 -5.91 -3.34
C SER A 90 -0.94 -6.23 -2.03
N TYR A 91 -1.70 -6.66 -1.02
CA TYR A 91 -1.19 -7.11 0.27
C TYR A 91 -1.19 -8.63 0.31
N GLU A 92 -0.01 -9.22 0.42
CA GLU A 92 0.21 -10.66 0.37
C GLU A 92 0.95 -11.14 1.61
N LEU A 93 0.88 -12.44 1.90
CA LEU A 93 1.69 -13.06 2.93
C LEU A 93 2.67 -14.02 2.30
N SER A 94 3.90 -14.03 2.80
CA SER A 94 4.90 -15.04 2.43
C SER A 94 4.36 -16.45 2.66
N GLY A 95 4.69 -17.37 1.75
CA GLY A 95 4.31 -18.79 1.89
C GLY A 95 5.07 -19.49 3.01
N THR A 96 6.22 -18.95 3.42
CA THR A 96 7.05 -19.52 4.48
C THR A 96 6.56 -19.01 5.84
N VAL A 97 6.24 -19.94 6.73
CA VAL A 97 5.95 -19.62 8.13
C VAL A 97 7.25 -19.58 8.90
N THR A 98 7.55 -18.45 9.50
CA THR A 98 8.79 -18.21 10.24
C THR A 98 8.51 -18.15 11.75
N GLU A 99 9.51 -18.49 12.56
CA GLU A 99 9.45 -18.34 14.02
C GLU A 99 9.78 -16.90 14.44
N GLU A 100 10.53 -16.19 13.60
CA GLU A 100 10.93 -14.81 13.80
C GLU A 100 10.14 -13.87 12.89
N LEU A 101 9.95 -12.63 13.37
CA LEU A 101 9.32 -11.57 12.60
C LEU A 101 10.31 -11.09 11.53
N GLU A 102 9.96 -11.28 10.26
CA GLU A 102 10.75 -10.75 9.15
C GLU A 102 10.21 -9.40 8.67
N ASN A 103 11.11 -8.55 8.17
CA ASN A 103 10.73 -7.29 7.55
C ASN A 103 9.89 -7.55 6.29
N PRO A 104 8.82 -6.78 6.04
CA PRO A 104 8.00 -6.94 4.85
C PRO A 104 8.78 -6.56 3.59
N ARG A 105 8.53 -7.30 2.51
CA ARG A 105 9.07 -6.99 1.18
C ARG A 105 8.09 -6.07 0.45
N VAL A 106 8.58 -4.93 -0.04
CA VAL A 106 7.76 -3.94 -0.75
C VAL A 106 8.27 -3.76 -2.18
N GLU A 107 7.38 -3.89 -3.16
CA GLU A 107 7.64 -3.62 -4.57
C GLU A 107 6.80 -2.40 -5.00
N LEU A 108 7.48 -1.39 -5.56
CA LEU A 108 6.87 -0.12 -5.96
C LEU A 108 6.97 0.05 -7.48
N GLN A 109 5.85 -0.17 -8.17
CA GLN A 109 5.68 0.12 -9.60
C GLN A 109 4.78 1.35 -9.73
N LEU A 110 5.25 2.46 -9.19
CA LEU A 110 4.47 3.67 -9.06
C LEU A 110 4.16 4.32 -10.42
N PRO A 111 3.01 5.02 -10.52
CA PRO A 111 1.95 5.12 -9.50
C PRO A 111 0.92 3.99 -9.58
N PHE A 112 1.09 3.01 -10.46
CA PHE A 112 0.00 2.11 -10.87
C PHE A 112 -0.13 0.84 -10.02
N HIS A 113 0.97 0.34 -9.46
CA HIS A 113 0.94 -0.88 -8.67
C HIS A 113 1.91 -0.85 -7.50
N VAL A 114 1.42 -1.29 -6.35
CA VAL A 114 2.18 -1.39 -5.10
C VAL A 114 1.90 -2.74 -4.48
N ARG A 115 2.96 -3.51 -4.21
CA ARG A 115 2.85 -4.83 -3.61
C ARG A 115 3.60 -4.87 -2.29
N VAL A 116 2.92 -5.33 -1.24
CA VAL A 116 3.42 -5.41 0.13
C VAL A 116 3.28 -6.85 0.61
N VAL A 117 4.40 -7.52 0.81
CA VAL A 117 4.44 -8.92 1.25
C VAL A 117 4.89 -8.97 2.71
N GLY A 118 3.96 -9.35 3.60
CA GLY A 118 4.23 -9.56 5.03
C GLY A 118 4.72 -10.98 5.33
N ALA A 119 5.39 -11.16 6.46
CA ALA A 119 5.81 -12.48 6.95
C ALA A 119 4.67 -13.21 7.68
N ARG A 120 4.58 -14.54 7.51
CA ARG A 120 3.69 -15.36 8.34
C ARG A 120 4.43 -15.79 9.60
N VAL A 121 4.02 -15.27 10.75
CA VAL A 121 4.60 -15.66 12.05
C VAL A 121 3.76 -16.78 12.67
N LYS A 122 4.38 -17.81 13.24
CA LYS A 122 3.66 -18.80 14.06
C LYS A 122 2.98 -18.09 15.24
N PRO A 123 1.70 -18.38 15.56
CA PRO A 123 1.08 -17.86 16.77
C PRO A 123 1.89 -18.31 17.99
N HIS A 124 2.43 -17.36 18.76
CA HIS A 124 3.07 -17.69 20.02
C HIS A 124 1.96 -18.02 21.04
N VAL A 125 1.70 -19.31 21.27
CA VAL A 125 0.76 -19.74 22.31
C VAL A 125 1.42 -19.47 23.67
N VAL A 126 1.03 -18.38 24.33
CA VAL A 126 1.37 -18.17 25.74
C VAL A 126 0.63 -19.23 26.56
N ARG A 127 1.32 -20.32 26.90
CA ARG A 127 0.84 -21.24 27.94
C ARG A 127 1.19 -20.61 29.28
N GLU A 128 0.24 -19.92 29.92
CA GLU A 128 0.38 -19.61 31.33
C GLU A 128 0.51 -20.94 32.11
N PRO A 129 1.53 -21.11 32.97
CA PRO A 129 1.55 -22.23 33.89
C PRO A 129 0.35 -22.09 34.83
N ILE A 130 -0.55 -23.06 34.81
CA ILE A 130 -1.64 -23.16 35.78
C ILE A 130 -0.97 -23.39 37.14
N GLN A 131 -0.84 -22.32 37.94
CA GLN A 131 -0.32 -22.44 39.29
C GLN A 131 -1.40 -23.09 40.16
N PRO A 132 -1.17 -24.31 40.69
CA PRO A 132 -2.17 -24.94 41.55
C PRO A 132 -2.35 -24.10 42.83
N PRO A 133 -3.59 -24.03 43.38
CA PRO A 133 -3.82 -23.31 44.62
C PRO A 133 -2.99 -23.95 45.75
N ASN A 134 -2.19 -23.14 46.44
CA ASN A 134 -1.45 -23.55 47.61
C ASN A 134 -2.44 -24.11 48.66
N ARG A 135 -2.20 -25.35 49.08
CA ARG A 135 -2.94 -26.02 50.15
C ARG A 135 -2.17 -25.93 51.46
#